data_AF-A0A7W4VRK9-F1
#
_entry.id   AF-A0A7W4VRK9-F1
#
_cell.length_a   1.000
_cell.length_b   1.000
_cell.length_c   1.000
_cell.angle_alpha   90.00
_cell.angle_beta   90.00
_cell.angle_gamma   90.00
#
_symmetry.space_group_name_H-M   'P 1'
#
loop_
_entity.id
_entity.type
_entity.pdbx_description
1 polymer ?
#
loop_
_entity_poly.entity_id
_entity_poly.type
_entity_poly.pdbx_seq_one_letter_code
_entity_poly.pdbx_strand_id
1 'polypeptide(L)'
;MADNALAQTIKERIEAVKKVVALLAQAGRGDDLHDLRVLLINTMGLLKRDPGTEAAVDDLYAAAAVLVKDASSGIAPSARSLRILLSASDRFCARLTAAVERIEPEPEPRFKGLEAAYAVQLERFSLNADLDPVGQVA
;
A
#
# COMPACT_ATOMS: atom_id res chain seq x y z
N MET A 1 -2.43 11.60 -10.53
CA MET A 1 -3.40 12.16 -9.55
C MET A 1 -4.00 11.07 -8.66
N ALA A 2 -4.43 9.94 -9.21
CA ALA A 2 -5.00 8.82 -8.45
C ALA A 2 -4.02 8.20 -7.43
N ASP A 3 -2.73 8.10 -7.75
CA ASP A 3 -1.71 7.51 -6.87
C ASP A 3 -1.53 8.31 -5.57
N ASN A 4 -1.65 9.64 -5.65
CA ASN A 4 -1.61 10.51 -4.47
C ASN A 4 -2.86 10.35 -3.59
N ALA A 5 -4.04 10.11 -4.19
CA ALA A 5 -5.28 9.88 -3.45
C ALA A 5 -5.27 8.52 -2.73
N LEU A 6 -4.72 7.48 -3.37
CA LEU A 6 -4.53 6.16 -2.74
C LEU A 6 -3.53 6.23 -1.59
N ALA A 7 -2.38 6.87 -1.80
CA ALA A 7 -1.37 7.07 -0.77
C ALA A 7 -1.93 7.83 0.44
N GLN A 8 -2.73 8.88 0.20
CA GLN A 8 -3.41 9.64 1.25
C GLN A 8 -4.43 8.77 2.01
N THR A 9 -5.22 7.97 1.29
CA THR A 9 -6.17 7.04 1.91
C THR A 9 -5.45 6.03 2.80
N ILE A 10 -4.31 5.47 2.36
CA ILE A 10 -3.55 4.51 3.17
C ILE A 10 -3.00 5.19 4.44
N LYS A 11 -2.50 6.43 4.36
CA LYS A 11 -2.08 7.19 5.55
C LYS A 11 -3.24 7.39 6.54
N GLU A 12 -4.44 7.70 6.05
CA GLU A 12 -5.64 7.82 6.89
C GLU A 12 -6.02 6.48 7.54
N ARG A 13 -5.87 5.36 6.80
CA ARG A 13 -6.09 4.02 7.37
C ARG A 13 -5.07 3.70 8.46
N ILE A 14 -3.80 4.05 8.29
CA ILE A 14 -2.77 3.88 9.32
C ILE A 14 -3.16 4.61 10.61
N GLU A 15 -3.56 5.88 10.51
CA GLU A 15 -3.95 6.67 11.68
C GLU A 15 -5.24 6.13 12.34
N ALA A 16 -6.20 5.68 11.54
CA ALA A 16 -7.40 5.02 12.06
C ALA A 16 -7.07 3.73 12.83
N VAL A 17 -6.14 2.90 12.32
CA VAL A 17 -5.71 1.66 12.98
C VAL A 17 -5.06 1.97 14.31
N LYS A 18 -4.12 2.91 14.34
CA LYS A 18 -3.46 3.34 15.59
C LYS A 18 -4.46 3.81 16.63
N LYS A 19 -5.48 4.56 16.22
CA LYS A 19 -6.54 5.06 17.11
C LYS A 19 -7.35 3.92 17.73
N VAL A 20 -7.80 2.95 16.91
CA VAL A 20 -8.57 1.80 17.41
C VAL A 20 -7.72 0.91 18.31
N VAL A 21 -6.45 0.68 17.95
CA VAL A 21 -5.48 -0.05 18.78
C VAL A 21 -5.28 0.62 20.14
N ALA A 22 -5.20 1.95 20.18
CA ALA A 22 -5.10 2.69 21.44
C ALA A 22 -6.35 2.54 22.32
N LEU A 23 -7.55 2.46 21.73
CA LEU A 23 -8.79 2.20 22.48
C LEU A 23 -8.81 0.78 23.05
N LEU A 24 -8.44 -0.21 22.22
CA LEU A 24 -8.33 -1.61 22.62
C LEU A 24 -7.32 -1.80 23.76
N ALA A 25 -6.19 -1.11 23.71
CA ALA A 25 -5.17 -1.15 24.76
C ALA A 25 -5.67 -0.61 26.11
N GLN A 26 -6.65 0.29 26.10
CA GLN A 26 -7.20 0.93 27.31
C GLN A 26 -8.37 0.13 27.90
N ALA A 27 -9.32 -0.29 27.07
CA ALA A 27 -10.61 -0.80 27.54
C ALA A 27 -10.97 -2.19 27.01
N GLY A 28 -10.31 -2.70 25.97
CA GLY A 28 -10.54 -4.03 25.41
C GLY A 28 -12.01 -4.32 25.04
N ARG A 29 -12.76 -3.32 24.54
CA ARG A 29 -14.20 -3.51 24.27
C ARG A 29 -14.44 -4.27 22.98
N GLY A 30 -15.52 -5.05 22.95
CA GLY A 30 -15.94 -5.83 21.78
C GLY A 30 -16.23 -4.98 20.54
N ASP A 31 -16.83 -3.80 20.73
CA ASP A 31 -17.12 -2.87 19.63
C ASP A 31 -15.83 -2.38 18.95
N ASP A 32 -14.80 -2.08 19.74
CA ASP A 32 -13.50 -1.65 19.20
C ASP A 32 -12.82 -2.78 18.37
N LEU A 33 -13.07 -4.06 18.72
CA LEU A 33 -12.59 -5.21 17.93
C LEU A 33 -13.36 -5.38 16.62
N HIS A 34 -14.67 -5.12 16.64
CA HIS A 34 -15.49 -5.13 15.42
C HIS A 34 -15.02 -4.03 14.46
N ASP A 35 -14.84 -2.81 14.98
CA ASP A 35 -14.34 -1.66 14.22
C ASP A 35 -12.96 -1.95 13.63
N LEU A 36 -12.05 -2.55 14.42
CA LEU A 36 -10.75 -2.99 13.94
C LEU A 36 -10.89 -3.98 12.77
N ARG A 37 -11.77 -4.98 12.88
CA ARG A 37 -11.99 -5.98 11.82
C ARG A 37 -12.43 -5.32 10.51
N VAL A 38 -13.43 -4.45 10.58
CA VAL A 38 -13.95 -3.73 9.41
C VAL A 38 -12.86 -2.87 8.78
N LEU A 39 -12.09 -2.16 9.61
CA LEU A 39 -10.99 -1.32 9.14
C LEU A 39 -9.89 -2.14 8.44
N LEU A 40 -9.50 -3.28 9.00
CA LEU A 40 -8.48 -4.16 8.41
C LEU A 40 -8.94 -4.73 7.06
N ILE A 41 -10.18 -5.22 6.96
CA ILE A 41 -10.74 -5.73 5.70
C ILE A 41 -10.76 -4.63 4.63
N ASN A 42 -11.27 -3.44 4.98
CA ASN A 42 -11.35 -2.32 4.05
C ASN A 42 -9.96 -1.84 3.61
N THR A 43 -8.97 -1.88 4.50
CA THR A 43 -7.60 -1.49 4.20
C THR A 43 -6.94 -2.51 3.28
N MET A 44 -7.12 -3.81 3.52
CA MET A 44 -6.61 -4.87 2.66
C MET A 44 -7.20 -4.83 1.25
N GLY A 45 -8.45 -4.38 1.10
CA GLY A 45 -9.08 -4.16 -0.20
C GLY A 45 -8.41 -3.08 -1.07
N LEU A 46 -7.57 -2.21 -0.49
CA LEU A 46 -6.84 -1.15 -1.20
C LEU A 46 -5.47 -1.63 -1.72
N LEU A 47 -5.01 -2.81 -1.31
CA LEU A 47 -3.64 -3.27 -1.54
C LEU A 47 -3.60 -4.42 -2.54
N LYS A 48 -2.48 -4.55 -3.25
CA LYS A 48 -2.15 -5.81 -3.93
C LYS A 48 -1.91 -6.89 -2.88
N ARG A 49 -2.26 -8.14 -3.22
CA ARG A 49 -2.01 -9.29 -2.35
C ARG A 49 -0.53 -9.41 -2.04
N ASP A 50 -0.22 -9.48 -0.75
CA ASP A 50 1.11 -9.61 -0.20
C ASP A 50 1.02 -10.52 1.03
N PRO A 51 1.56 -11.75 1.00
CA PRO A 51 1.43 -12.70 2.10
C PRO A 51 1.97 -12.16 3.42
N GLY A 52 2.98 -11.30 3.35
CA GLY A 52 3.53 -10.65 4.53
C GLY A 52 2.51 -9.72 5.19
N THR A 53 1.79 -8.93 4.40
CA THR A 53 0.77 -7.98 4.88
C THR A 53 -0.45 -8.73 5.39
N GLU A 54 -0.88 -9.79 4.71
CA GLU A 54 -1.94 -10.69 5.16
C GLU A 54 -1.62 -11.29 6.55
N ALA A 55 -0.42 -11.83 6.73
CA ALA A 55 0.02 -12.35 8.03
C ALA A 55 0.06 -11.26 9.12
N ALA A 56 0.46 -10.03 8.78
CA ALA A 56 0.48 -8.92 9.74
C ALA A 56 -0.94 -8.49 10.18
N VAL A 57 -1.92 -8.59 9.29
CA VAL A 57 -3.34 -8.35 9.61
C VAL A 57 -3.86 -9.42 10.57
N ASP A 58 -3.59 -10.69 10.27
CA ASP A 58 -4.01 -11.80 11.11
C ASP A 58 -3.40 -11.71 12.52
N ASP A 59 -2.10 -11.41 12.61
CA ASP A 59 -1.40 -11.18 13.88
C ASP A 59 -2.03 -10.07 14.71
N LEU A 60 -2.33 -8.93 14.08
CA LEU A 60 -2.92 -7.77 14.74
C LEU A 60 -4.33 -8.08 15.25
N TYR A 61 -5.16 -8.71 14.42
CA TYR A 61 -6.51 -9.08 14.82
C TYR A 61 -6.50 -10.12 15.95
N ALA A 62 -5.63 -11.13 15.87
CA ALA A 62 -5.51 -12.15 16.91
C ALA A 62 -5.06 -11.56 18.25
N ALA A 63 -4.08 -10.66 18.25
CA ALA A 63 -3.63 -9.96 19.45
C ALA A 63 -4.75 -9.13 20.10
N ALA A 64 -5.52 -8.41 19.28
CA ALA A 64 -6.67 -7.64 19.74
C ALA A 64 -7.79 -8.54 20.31
N ALA A 65 -8.09 -9.64 19.63
CA ALA A 65 -9.12 -10.59 20.06
C ALA A 65 -8.83 -11.22 21.42
N VAL A 66 -7.56 -11.54 21.71
CA VAL A 66 -7.14 -12.02 23.03
C VAL A 66 -7.42 -10.96 24.11
N LEU A 67 -7.05 -9.71 23.87
CA LEU A 67 -7.30 -8.63 24.84
C LEU A 67 -8.80 -8.42 25.12
N VAL A 68 -9.64 -8.46 24.09
CA VAL A 68 -11.09 -8.34 24.27
C VAL A 68 -11.68 -9.53 25.00
N LYS A 69 -11.19 -10.74 24.70
CA LYS A 69 -11.61 -11.95 25.42
C LYS A 69 -11.24 -11.87 26.90
N ASP A 70 -10.02 -11.47 27.22
CA ASP A 70 -9.56 -11.30 28.59
C ASP A 70 -10.37 -10.22 29.32
N ALA A 71 -10.61 -9.06 28.68
CA ALA A 71 -11.42 -7.98 29.21
C ALA A 71 -12.88 -8.42 29.48
N SER A 72 -13.48 -9.22 28.59
CA SER A 72 -14.83 -9.80 28.79
C SER A 72 -14.90 -10.75 29.98
N SER A 73 -13.76 -11.29 30.41
CA SER A 73 -13.62 -12.15 31.59
C SER A 73 -13.19 -11.36 32.84
N GLY A 74 -13.14 -10.03 32.76
CA GLY A 74 -12.70 -9.15 33.85
C GLY A 74 -11.18 -9.16 34.10
N ILE A 75 -10.39 -9.71 33.18
CA ILE A 75 -8.94 -9.78 33.27
C ILE A 75 -8.34 -8.49 32.67
N ALA A 76 -7.59 -7.75 33.48
CA ALA A 76 -6.89 -6.57 33.01
C ALA A 76 -5.74 -6.92 32.05
N PRO A 77 -5.46 -6.09 31.03
CA PRO A 77 -4.33 -6.30 30.12
C PRO A 77 -2.99 -6.39 30.86
N SER A 78 -2.23 -7.46 30.60
CA SER A 78 -0.84 -7.55 31.05
C SER A 78 0.10 -6.67 30.20
N ALA A 79 1.25 -6.28 30.74
CA ALA A 79 2.29 -5.58 29.98
C ALA A 79 2.74 -6.39 28.74
N ARG A 80 2.73 -7.73 28.83
CA ARG A 80 3.09 -8.61 27.72
C ARG A 80 2.07 -8.57 26.59
N SER A 81 0.78 -8.70 26.90
CA SER A 81 -0.31 -8.68 25.91
C SER A 81 -0.40 -7.31 25.23
N LEU A 82 -0.22 -6.22 25.98
CA LEU A 82 -0.12 -4.87 25.40
C LEU A 82 1.06 -4.74 24.43
N ARG A 83 2.25 -5.22 24.82
CA ARG A 83 3.43 -5.21 23.93
C ARG A 83 3.20 -6.00 22.65
N ILE A 84 2.50 -7.13 22.72
CA ILE A 84 2.18 -7.95 21.53
C ILE A 84 1.24 -7.18 20.60
N LEU A 85 0.16 -6.58 21.13
CA LEU A 85 -0.77 -5.77 20.33
C LEU A 85 -0.05 -4.61 19.63
N LEU A 86 0.73 -3.84 20.39
CA LEU A 86 1.45 -2.68 19.85
C LEU A 86 2.47 -3.10 18.79
N SER A 87 3.25 -4.16 19.04
CA SER A 87 4.20 -4.68 18.06
C SER A 87 3.51 -5.18 16.78
N ALA A 88 2.37 -5.86 16.89
CA ALA A 88 1.61 -6.29 15.72
C ALA A 88 1.06 -5.09 14.92
N SER A 89 0.57 -4.06 15.61
CA SER A 89 0.13 -2.79 15.00
C SER A 89 1.26 -2.10 14.25
N ASP A 90 2.45 -2.00 14.87
CA ASP A 90 3.62 -1.38 14.25
C ASP A 90 4.07 -2.13 13.00
N ARG A 91 4.10 -3.48 13.06
CA ARG A 91 4.43 -4.30 11.89
C ARG A 91 3.44 -4.10 10.76
N PHE A 92 2.14 -4.09 11.05
CA PHE A 92 1.12 -3.86 10.03
C PHE A 92 1.26 -2.45 9.42
N CYS A 93 1.38 -1.41 10.24
CA CYS A 93 1.54 -0.04 9.76
C CYS A 93 2.81 0.15 8.92
N ALA A 94 3.93 -0.46 9.31
CA ALA A 94 5.17 -0.42 8.52
C ALA A 94 4.99 -1.06 7.14
N ARG A 95 4.21 -2.15 7.04
CA ARG A 95 3.90 -2.80 5.75
C ARG A 95 3.00 -1.94 4.88
N LEU A 96 2.02 -1.23 5.47
CA LEU A 96 1.21 -0.26 4.73
C LEU A 96 2.06 0.88 4.18
N THR A 97 2.98 1.43 4.96
CA THR A 97 3.93 2.45 4.48
C THR A 97 4.79 1.94 3.33
N ALA A 98 5.36 0.75 3.47
CA ALA A 98 6.16 0.14 2.39
C ALA A 98 5.32 -0.14 1.12
N ALA A 99 4.03 -0.46 1.27
CA ALA A 99 3.13 -0.61 0.14
C ALA A 99 2.87 0.72 -0.59
N VAL A 100 2.78 1.84 0.14
CA VAL A 100 2.67 3.19 -0.44
C VAL A 100 3.93 3.58 -1.21
N GLU A 101 5.11 3.31 -0.66
CA GLU A 101 6.39 3.61 -1.33
C GLU A 101 6.55 2.87 -2.66
N ARG A 102 5.94 1.68 -2.80
CA ARG A 102 5.93 0.92 -4.06
C ARG A 102 4.91 1.42 -5.09
N ILE A 103 4.02 2.34 -4.70
CA ILE A 103 3.02 2.97 -5.59
C ILE A 103 3.59 4.22 -6.27
N GLU A 104 4.68 4.81 -5.74
CA GLU A 104 5.40 5.86 -6.47
C GLU A 104 5.89 5.32 -7.82
N PRO A 105 5.87 6.15 -8.88
CA PRO A 105 6.11 5.66 -10.23
C PRO A 105 7.49 5.02 -10.28
N GLU A 106 7.52 3.74 -10.68
CA GLU A 106 8.70 3.14 -11.30
C GLU A 106 9.29 4.23 -12.20
N PRO A 107 10.55 4.67 -11.96
CA PRO A 107 11.17 5.58 -12.90
C PRO A 107 11.05 4.90 -14.25
N GLU A 108 10.35 5.53 -15.21
CA GLU A 108 10.20 4.98 -16.56
C GLU A 108 11.54 4.37 -16.94
N PRO A 109 11.59 3.10 -17.39
CA PRO A 109 12.84 2.51 -17.80
C PRO A 109 13.36 3.36 -18.96
N ARG A 110 14.22 4.32 -18.63
CA ARG A 110 14.98 5.12 -19.58
C ARG A 110 15.97 4.14 -20.18
N PHE A 111 15.51 3.42 -21.18
CA PHE A 111 16.35 2.59 -22.01
C PHE A 111 17.31 3.54 -22.73
N LYS A 112 18.47 3.80 -22.10
CA LYS A 112 19.59 4.54 -22.69
C LYS A 112 20.02 3.78 -23.95
N GLY A 113 19.47 4.17 -25.09
CA GLY A 113 19.67 3.50 -26.37
C GLY A 113 18.40 3.46 -27.25
N LEU A 114 17.21 3.40 -26.65
CA LEU A 114 15.95 3.37 -27.41
C LEU A 114 15.62 4.73 -28.01
N GLU A 115 15.85 5.82 -27.26
CA GLU A 115 15.69 7.19 -27.77
C GLU A 115 16.65 7.49 -28.92
N ALA A 116 17.90 7.01 -28.83
CA ALA A 116 18.88 7.17 -29.90
C ALA A 116 18.50 6.36 -31.14
N ALA A 117 18.01 5.12 -30.97
CA ALA A 117 17.53 4.31 -32.08
C ALA A 117 16.31 4.95 -32.78
N TYR A 118 15.39 5.52 -32.00
CA TYR A 118 14.21 6.20 -32.54
C TYR A 118 14.55 7.50 -33.28
N ALA A 119 15.50 8.29 -32.75
CA ALA A 119 16.01 9.49 -33.41
C ALA A 119 16.68 9.17 -34.76
N VAL A 120 17.54 8.15 -34.80
CA VAL A 120 18.19 7.70 -36.04
C VAL A 120 17.15 7.20 -37.07
N GLN A 121 16.09 6.56 -36.61
CA GLN A 121 15.04 6.05 -37.48
C GLN A 121 14.21 7.19 -38.09
N LEU A 122 13.93 8.26 -37.33
CA LEU A 122 13.28 9.47 -37.83
C LEU A 122 14.15 10.24 -38.84
N GLU A 123 15.45 10.38 -38.60
CA GLU A 123 16.37 10.99 -39.58
C GLU A 123 16.43 10.21 -40.90
N ARG A 124 16.42 8.86 -40.81
CA ARG A 124 16.43 7.99 -41.98
C ARG A 124 15.14 8.04 -42.80
N PHE A 125 13.99 8.28 -42.15
CA PHE A 125 12.72 8.52 -42.85
C PHE A 125 12.66 9.90 -43.52
N SER A 126 13.22 10.93 -42.88
CA SER A 126 13.30 12.28 -43.45
C SER A 126 14.21 12.36 -44.68
N LEU A 127 15.30 11.58 -44.73
CA LEU A 127 16.21 11.51 -45.89
C LEU A 127 15.61 10.79 -47.11
N ASN A 128 14.64 9.89 -46.90
CA ASN A 128 13.98 9.15 -47.98
C ASN A 128 12.76 9.89 -48.56
N ALA A 129 12.33 10.99 -47.94
CA ALA A 129 11.21 11.81 -48.43
C ALA A 129 11.62 12.82 -49.52
N ASP A 130 12.94 13.00 -49.75
CA ASP A 130 13.50 14.01 -50.67
C ASP A 130 13.91 13.43 -52.05
N LEU A 131 13.56 12.17 -52.34
CA LEU A 131 13.82 11.54 -53.63
C LEU A 131 12.53 10.97 -54.23
N ASP A 132 11.72 11.87 -54.78
CA ASP A 132 10.77 11.51 -55.84
C ASP A 132 10.72 12.64 -56.88
N PRO A 133 11.56 12.61 -57.94
CA PRO A 133 11.37 13.47 -59.09
C PRO A 133 10.33 12.81 -60.00
N VAL A 134 9.05 13.14 -59.83
CA VAL A 134 8.05 12.82 -60.85
C VAL A 134 8.34 13.70 -62.06
N GLY A 135 8.93 13.05 -63.06
CA GLY A 135 9.38 13.64 -64.31
C GLY A 135 8.25 14.32 -65.09
N GLN A 136 8.60 15.46 -65.67
CA GLN A 136 7.93 16.05 -66.82
C GLN A 136 7.85 15.01 -67.95
N VAL A 137 6.66 14.85 -68.53
CA VAL A 137 6.51 14.29 -69.87
C VAL A 137 5.79 15.34 -70.71
N ALA A 138 6.38 15.58 -71.89
CA ALA A 138 6.09 16.63 -72.86
C ALA A 138 4.64 16.65 -73.38
#